data_AF-A0A527Z4Y3-F1
#
_entry.id   AF-A0A527Z4Y3-F1
#
_cell.length_a   1.000
_cell.length_b   1.000
_cell.length_c   1.000
_cell.angle_alpha   90.00
_cell.angle_beta   90.00
_cell.angle_gamma   90.00
#
_symmetry.space_group_name_H-M   'P 1'
#
loop_
_entity.id
_entity.type
_entity.pdbx_description
1 polymer ?
#
loop_
_entity_poly.entity_id
_entity_poly.type
_entity_poly.pdbx_seq_one_letter_code
_entity_poly.pdbx_strand_id
1 'polypeptide(L)'
;KDTHNRINMKPVDPELGLVERSDLVKGYEYEDKQYIIIDDADLEAVKIESNHTMNIEAFVDEHSVDVIYQDAPYYLAPDGAMAEETFAV
;
A
#
# COMPACT_ATOMS: atom_id res chain seq x y z
N LYS A 1 15.23 -29.52 -11.63
CA LYS A 1 15.12 -28.03 -11.69
C LYS A 1 15.97 -27.57 -12.88
N ASP A 2 15.77 -28.15 -14.06
CA ASP A 2 16.89 -28.31 -15.00
C ASP A 2 16.74 -27.45 -16.26
N THR A 3 15.54 -26.97 -16.52
CA THR A 3 15.20 -26.25 -17.76
C THR A 3 15.33 -24.73 -17.66
N HIS A 4 15.44 -24.15 -16.46
CA HIS A 4 15.47 -22.69 -16.21
C HIS A 4 14.31 -21.89 -16.87
N ASN A 5 13.27 -22.57 -17.32
CA ASN A 5 12.15 -21.95 -18.03
C ASN A 5 11.22 -21.22 -17.05
N ARG A 6 10.59 -20.15 -17.53
CA ARG A 6 9.54 -19.43 -16.79
C ARG A 6 8.38 -20.37 -16.47
N ILE A 7 7.99 -20.41 -15.20
CA ILE A 7 6.83 -21.18 -14.73
C ILE A 7 5.55 -20.39 -15.04
N ASN A 8 4.54 -21.08 -15.59
CA ASN A 8 3.19 -20.55 -15.71
C ASN A 8 2.28 -21.31 -14.74
N MET A 9 1.68 -20.60 -13.79
CA MET A 9 0.63 -21.15 -12.93
C MET A 9 -0.71 -21.08 -13.66
N LYS A 10 -1.44 -22.19 -13.68
CA LYS A 10 -2.79 -22.28 -14.22
C LYS A 10 -3.75 -22.66 -13.07
N PRO A 11 -4.72 -21.81 -12.71
CA PRO A 11 -5.72 -22.16 -11.71
C PRO A 11 -6.68 -23.22 -12.29
N VAL A 12 -7.09 -24.16 -11.45
CA VAL A 12 -8.00 -25.25 -11.80
C VAL A 12 -9.07 -25.33 -10.73
N ASP A 13 -10.32 -25.20 -11.14
CA ASP A 13 -11.49 -25.49 -10.32
C ASP A 13 -11.80 -27.00 -10.39
N PRO A 14 -12.13 -27.67 -9.27
CA PRO A 14 -12.40 -29.11 -9.25
C PRO A 14 -13.55 -29.57 -10.15
N GLU A 15 -14.53 -28.71 -10.44
CA GLU A 15 -15.72 -29.03 -11.23
C GLU A 15 -15.62 -28.52 -12.67
N LEU A 16 -15.10 -27.29 -12.85
CA LEU A 16 -15.08 -26.58 -14.13
C LEU A 16 -13.75 -26.76 -14.91
N GLY A 17 -12.69 -27.20 -14.26
CA GLY A 17 -11.37 -27.35 -14.88
C GLY A 17 -10.58 -26.04 -14.91
N LEU A 18 -9.88 -25.76 -16.02
CA LEU A 18 -9.03 -24.57 -16.13
C LEU A 18 -9.88 -23.29 -16.05
N VAL A 19 -9.48 -22.37 -15.17
CA VAL A 19 -10.17 -21.09 -14.97
C VAL A 19 -9.31 -19.95 -15.51
N GLU A 20 -9.95 -18.91 -16.04
CA GLU A 20 -9.25 -17.70 -16.44
C GLU A 20 -8.82 -16.88 -15.21
N ARG A 21 -7.71 -16.15 -15.35
CA ARG A 21 -7.22 -15.32 -14.23
C ARG A 21 -8.17 -14.17 -13.88
N SER A 22 -9.00 -13.73 -14.81
CA SER A 22 -10.03 -12.70 -14.62
C SER A 22 -11.13 -13.13 -13.64
N ASP A 23 -11.35 -14.43 -13.52
CA ASP A 23 -12.45 -14.97 -12.72
C ASP A 23 -12.00 -15.28 -11.28
N LEU A 24 -10.71 -15.08 -10.99
CA LEU A 24 -10.15 -15.23 -9.66
C LEU A 24 -10.51 -14.02 -8.80
N VAL A 25 -11.18 -14.29 -7.68
CA VAL A 25 -11.47 -13.30 -6.65
C VAL A 25 -10.49 -13.43 -5.48
N LYS A 26 -10.27 -12.33 -4.77
CA LYS A 26 -9.52 -12.35 -3.50
C LYS A 26 -10.49 -12.70 -2.39
N GLY A 27 -10.12 -13.65 -1.53
CA GLY A 27 -10.89 -14.02 -0.36
C GLY A 27 -10.04 -14.02 0.90
N TYR A 28 -10.65 -13.66 2.03
CA TYR A 28 -10.05 -13.81 3.35
C TYR A 28 -10.79 -14.90 4.13
N GLU A 29 -10.05 -15.88 4.63
CA GLU A 29 -10.60 -16.96 5.45
C GLU A 29 -10.79 -16.46 6.88
N TYR A 30 -12.04 -16.37 7.33
CA TYR A 30 -12.37 -15.91 8.69
C TYR A 30 -12.70 -17.06 9.63
N GLU A 31 -13.10 -18.22 9.09
CA GLU A 31 -13.26 -19.50 9.79
C GLU A 31 -12.87 -20.64 8.84
N ASP A 32 -12.63 -21.85 9.36
CA ASP A 32 -12.25 -23.02 8.54
C ASP A 32 -13.21 -23.19 7.37
N LYS A 33 -12.67 -23.05 6.16
CA LYS A 33 -13.40 -23.16 4.88
C LYS A 33 -14.52 -22.13 4.70
N GLN A 34 -14.50 -21.01 5.43
CA GLN A 34 -15.42 -19.90 5.26
C GLN A 34 -14.65 -18.64 4.83
N TYR A 35 -15.01 -18.10 3.68
CA TYR A 35 -14.31 -16.99 3.04
C TYR A 35 -15.23 -15.80 2.86
N ILE A 36 -14.70 -14.60 3.11
CA ILE A 36 -15.29 -13.33 2.67
C ILE A 36 -14.57 -12.93 1.38
N ILE A 37 -15.33 -12.66 0.33
CA ILE A 37 -14.79 -12.11 -0.91
C ILE A 37 -14.50 -10.63 -0.68
N ILE A 38 -13.29 -10.20 -1.01
CA ILE A 38 -12.87 -8.80 -0.96
C ILE A 38 -12.80 -8.31 -2.40
N ASP A 39 -13.62 -7.32 -2.73
CA ASP A 39 -13.58 -6.66 -4.03
C ASP A 39 -12.74 -5.37 -3.99
N ASP A 40 -12.56 -4.75 -5.15
CA ASP A 40 -11.79 -3.52 -5.26
C ASP A 40 -12.51 -2.32 -4.60
N ALA A 41 -13.85 -2.35 -4.50
CA ALA A 41 -14.62 -1.29 -3.85
C ALA A 41 -14.47 -1.31 -2.33
N ASP A 42 -14.38 -2.50 -1.72
CA ASP A 42 -14.05 -2.68 -0.30
C ASP A 42 -12.69 -2.06 0.04
N LEU A 43 -11.69 -2.24 -0.84
CA LEU A 43 -10.36 -1.67 -0.66
C LEU A 43 -10.35 -0.15 -0.82
N GLU A 44 -11.06 0.38 -1.81
CA GLU A 44 -11.17 1.83 -1.99
C GLU A 44 -11.94 2.50 -0.85
N ALA A 45 -12.94 1.83 -0.25
CA ALA A 45 -13.70 2.35 0.88
C ALA A 45 -12.85 2.50 2.17
N VAL A 46 -11.83 1.66 2.35
CA VAL A 46 -10.93 1.68 3.53
C VAL A 46 -9.64 2.45 3.24
N LYS A 47 -9.45 2.90 2.01
CA LYS A 47 -8.27 3.66 1.60
C LYS A 47 -8.14 4.91 2.45
N ILE A 48 -7.05 4.97 3.21
CA ILE A 48 -6.67 6.19 3.91
C ILE A 48 -6.45 7.25 2.84
N GLU A 49 -7.07 8.43 3.00
CA GLU A 49 -6.85 9.54 2.09
C GLU A 49 -5.35 9.83 1.98
N SER A 50 -4.72 9.44 0.87
CA SER A 50 -3.36 9.85 0.59
C SER A 50 -3.42 11.29 0.08
N ASN A 51 -3.49 12.25 1.00
CA ASN A 51 -3.26 13.63 0.62
C ASN A 51 -1.78 13.75 0.25
N HIS A 52 -1.50 14.08 -1.02
CA HIS A 52 -0.15 14.42 -1.49
C HIS A 52 0.30 15.81 -0.98
N THR A 53 -0.26 16.25 0.14
CA THR A 53 -0.09 17.55 0.75
C THR A 53 0.35 17.31 2.19
N MET A 54 1.54 17.82 2.53
CA MET A 54 2.00 17.82 3.91
C MET A 54 1.33 18.99 4.64
N ASN A 55 0.50 18.68 5.63
CA ASN A 55 -0.09 19.69 6.49
C ASN A 55 0.76 19.82 7.75
N ILE A 56 1.20 21.04 8.07
CA ILE A 56 1.89 21.32 9.33
C ILE A 56 0.82 21.49 10.41
N GLU A 57 0.77 20.57 11.37
CA GLU A 57 -0.20 20.64 12.47
C GLU A 57 0.30 21.52 13.63
N ALA A 58 1.58 21.39 14.00
CA ALA A 58 2.18 22.13 15.10
C ALA A 58 3.72 22.20 14.99
N PHE A 59 4.30 23.18 15.67
CA PHE A 59 5.72 23.24 15.97
C PHE A 59 5.92 22.86 17.44
N VAL A 60 6.82 21.92 17.70
CA VAL A 60 7.09 21.38 19.04
C VAL A 60 8.57 21.47 19.39
N ASP A 61 8.90 21.37 20.67
CA ASP A 61 10.29 21.27 21.12
C ASP A 61 10.91 19.93 20.67
N GLU A 62 12.17 19.94 20.26
CA GLU A 62 12.87 18.75 19.76
C GLU A 62 12.83 17.59 20.77
N HIS A 63 12.96 17.89 22.06
CA HIS A 63 12.97 16.88 23.12
C HIS A 63 11.58 16.39 23.52
N SER A 64 10.52 16.93 22.92
CA SER A 64 9.14 16.46 23.16
C SER A 64 8.78 15.20 22.39
N VAL A 65 9.55 14.87 21.33
CA VAL A 65 9.34 13.67 20.51
C VAL A 65 10.52 12.71 20.70
N ASP A 66 10.27 11.54 21.28
CA ASP A 66 11.30 10.50 21.46
C ASP A 66 11.71 9.91 20.09
N VAL A 67 13.00 9.66 19.91
CA VAL A 67 13.61 9.08 18.71
C VAL A 67 13.00 7.71 18.37
N ILE A 68 12.46 6.98 19.35
CA ILE A 68 11.75 5.70 19.10
C ILE A 68 10.55 5.85 18.15
N TYR A 69 9.98 7.06 18.05
CA TYR A 69 8.87 7.35 17.14
C TYR A 69 9.33 7.73 15.72
N GLN A 70 10.64 7.80 15.46
CA GLN A 70 11.20 8.04 14.12
C GLN A 70 11.44 6.70 13.41
N ASP A 71 10.69 6.42 12.33
CA ASP A 71 10.83 5.18 11.54
C ASP A 71 11.70 5.42 10.29
N ALA A 72 11.20 6.23 9.35
CA ALA A 72 11.88 6.55 8.09
C ALA A 72 12.03 8.07 7.94
N PRO A 73 13.18 8.66 8.31
CA PRO A 73 13.41 10.10 8.12
C PRO A 73 13.60 10.39 6.62
N TYR A 74 12.87 11.38 6.12
CA TYR A 74 13.00 11.88 4.75
C TYR A 74 13.64 13.27 4.76
N TYR A 75 14.52 13.52 3.80
CA TYR A 75 15.00 14.87 3.52
C TYR A 75 13.99 15.59 2.63
N LEU A 76 13.57 16.77 3.08
CA LEU A 76 12.72 17.67 2.31
C LEU A 76 13.59 18.74 1.67
N ALA A 77 13.36 19.00 0.38
CA ALA A 77 13.98 20.09 -0.36
C ALA A 77 12.87 20.90 -1.05
N PRO A 78 13.02 22.22 -1.17
CA PRO A 78 12.06 23.05 -1.90
C PRO A 78 11.99 22.62 -3.37
N ASP A 79 10.79 22.64 -3.94
CA ASP A 79 10.57 22.39 -5.36
C ASP A 79 10.29 23.71 -6.10
N GLY A 80 11.31 24.18 -6.83
CA GLY A 80 11.25 25.41 -7.61
C GLY A 80 11.51 26.70 -6.81
N ALA A 81 11.71 27.80 -7.55
CA ALA A 81 12.20 29.07 -6.99
C ALA A 81 11.30 29.68 -5.91
N MET A 82 9.98 29.57 -6.06
CA MET A 82 9.02 30.10 -5.07
C MET A 82 9.09 29.34 -3.74
N ALA A 83 9.28 28.01 -3.80
CA ALA A 83 9.43 27.20 -2.60
C ALA A 83 10.78 27.47 -1.92
N GLU A 84 11.83 27.73 -2.69
CA GLU A 84 13.17 28.04 -2.18
C GLU A 84 13.18 29.33 -1.33
N GLU A 85 12.53 30.39 -1.81
CA GLU A 85 12.38 31.64 -1.07
C GLU A 85 11.62 31.44 0.26
N THR A 86 10.62 30.56 0.28
CA THR A 86 9.81 30.29 1.48
C THR A 86 10.54 29.37 2.48
N PHE A 87 11.35 28.43 1.98
CA PHE A 87 12.10 27.47 2.79
C PHE A 87 13.33 28.09 3.49
N ALA A 88 13.91 29.15 2.93
CA ALA A 88 15.14 29.77 3.44
C ALA A 88 14.92 30.79 4.59
N VAL A 89 13.68 31.01 5.01
CA VAL A 89 13.28 31.96 6.08
C VAL A 89 13.23 31.25 7.42
#